data_AF-A0A4Q2ZAZ7-F1
#
_entry.id   AF-A0A4Q2ZAZ7-F1
#
_cell.length_a   1.000
_cell.length_b   1.000
_cell.length_c   1.000
_cell.angle_alpha   90.00
_cell.angle_beta   90.00
_cell.angle_gamma   90.00
#
_symmetry.space_group_name_H-M   'P 1'
#
loop_
_entity.id
_entity.type
_entity.pdbx_description
1 polymer ?
#
loop_
_entity_poly.entity_id
_entity_poly.type
_entity_poly.pdbx_seq_one_letter_code
_entity_poly.pdbx_strand_id
1 'polypeptide(L)' 'MARIVMKFGGTSMAGIERIRSVAVRIKRERDAGNEVAVVVSAMAGETDRLVGFCREASSLY' A
#
# COMPACT_ATOMS: atom_id res chain seq x y z
N MET A 1 -24.18 -2.29 -7.18
CA MET A 1 -23.23 -3.07 -6.38
C MET A 1 -22.21 -3.68 -7.33
N ALA A 2 -21.00 -3.11 -7.39
CA ALA A 2 -19.90 -3.65 -8.18
C ALA A 2 -18.82 -4.25 -7.27
N ARG A 3 -18.03 -5.21 -7.77
CA ARG A 3 -16.82 -5.71 -7.11
C ARG A 3 -15.62 -4.97 -7.66
N ILE A 4 -14.90 -4.27 -6.80
CA ILE A 4 -13.75 -3.45 -7.21
C ILE A 4 -12.49 -3.85 -6.44
N VAL A 5 -11.36 -3.77 -7.13
CA VAL A 5 -10.04 -3.91 -6.53
C VAL A 5 -9.33 -2.57 -6.58
N MET A 6 -8.99 -2.01 -5.43
CA MET A 6 -8.26 -0.75 -5.31
C MET A 6 -6.81 -1.04 -4.92
N LYS A 7 -5.85 -0.67 -5.78
CA LYS A 7 -4.41 -0.83 -5.49
C LYS A 7 -3.77 0.51 -5.17
N PHE A 8 -3.02 0.57 -4.07
CA PHE A 8 -2.24 1.74 -3.66
C PHE A 8 -0.75 1.40 -3.60
N GLY A 9 0.07 2.17 -4.33
CA GLY A 9 1.53 2.01 -4.33
C GLY A 9 2.22 2.65 -3.12
N GLY A 10 3.52 2.41 -2.95
CA GLY A 10 4.25 2.88 -1.77
C GLY A 10 4.24 4.41 -1.59
N THR A 11 4.24 5.18 -2.69
CA THR A 11 4.09 6.63 -2.63
C THR A 11 2.71 7.07 -2.12
N SER A 12 1.65 6.31 -2.42
CA SER A 12 0.31 6.53 -1.86
C SER A 12 0.20 6.13 -0.39
N MET A 13 1.17 5.35 0.11
CA MET A 13 1.23 4.86 1.49
C MET A 13 2.32 5.55 2.31
N ALA A 14 2.94 6.64 1.80
CA ALA A 14 4.03 7.32 2.48
C ALA A 14 3.53 8.13 3.69
N GLY A 15 3.58 7.50 4.87
CA GLY A 15 3.22 8.07 6.16
C GLY A 15 1.72 8.01 6.49
N ILE A 16 1.40 8.29 7.76
CA ILE A 16 0.05 8.16 8.31
C ILE A 16 -0.97 9.07 7.60
N GLU A 17 -0.61 10.31 7.25
CA GLU A 17 -1.52 11.25 6.58
C GLU A 17 -1.98 10.74 5.20
N ARG A 18 -1.08 10.10 4.45
CA ARG A 18 -1.44 9.51 3.15
C ARG A 18 -2.30 8.26 3.32
N ILE A 19 -2.01 7.44 4.34
CA ILE A 19 -2.84 6.27 4.68
C ILE A 19 -4.26 6.71 5.06
N ARG A 20 -4.41 7.76 5.86
CA ARG A 20 -5.73 8.35 6.19
C ARG A 20 -6.46 8.81 4.93
N SER A 21 -5.76 9.49 4.02
CA SER A 21 -6.32 9.94 2.74
C SER A 21 -6.78 8.76 1.86
N VAL A 22 -6.01 7.68 1.82
CA VAL A 22 -6.38 6.43 1.12
C VAL A 22 -7.61 5.78 1.77
N ALA A 23 -7.68 5.73 3.10
CA ALA A 23 -8.84 5.20 3.82
C ALA A 23 -10.14 5.96 3.51
N VAL A 24 -10.08 7.30 3.40
CA VAL A 24 -11.24 8.11 2.98
C VAL A 24 -11.71 7.73 1.58
N ARG A 25 -10.81 7.46 0.64
CA ARG A 25 -11.17 7.02 -0.73
C ARG A 25 -11.83 5.65 -0.73
N ILE A 26 -11.31 4.70 0.05
CA ILE A 26 -11.90 3.35 0.20
C ILE A 26 -13.30 3.45 0.82
N LYS A 27 -13.46 4.28 1.86
CA LYS A 27 -14.75 4.50 2.51
C LYS A 27 -15.79 5.02 1.53
N ARG A 28 -15.45 5.97 0.65
CA ARG A 28 -16.38 6.49 -0.36
C ARG A 28 -16.93 5.39 -1.27
N GLU A 29 -16.07 4.48 -1.74
CA GLU A 29 -16.51 3.35 -2.57
C GLU A 29 -17.41 2.37 -1.80
N ARG A 30 -17.06 2.10 -0.54
CA ARG A 30 -17.90 1.25 0.31
C ARG A 30 -19.26 1.88 0.60
N ASP A 31 -19.31 3.17 0.90
CA ASP A 31 -20.53 3.94 1.15
C ASP A 31 -21.41 4.03 -0.13
N ALA A 32 -20.81 3.99 -1.32
CA ALA A 32 -21.52 3.89 -2.59
C ALA A 32 -22.12 2.49 -2.88
N GLY A 33 -21.96 1.53 -1.95
CA GLY A 33 -22.51 0.18 -2.08
C GLY A 33 -21.66 -0.78 -2.92
N ASN A 34 -20.37 -0.49 -3.10
CA ASN A 34 -19.43 -1.40 -3.76
C ASN A 34 -18.83 -2.40 -2.77
N GLU A 35 -18.58 -3.62 -3.26
CA GLU A 35 -17.75 -4.62 -2.59
C GLU A 35 -16.27 -4.31 -2.93
N VAL A 36 -15.48 -3.95 -1.93
CA VAL A 36 -14.12 -3.42 -2.13
C VAL A 36 -13.07 -4.39 -1.57
N ALA A 37 -12.16 -4.85 -2.42
CA ALA A 37 -10.90 -5.46 -2.02
C ALA A 37 -9.77 -4.44 -2.19
N VAL A 38 -8.88 -4.34 -1.20
CA VAL A 38 -7.79 -3.35 -1.21
C VAL A 38 -6.45 -4.06 -1.16
N VAL A 39 -5.56 -3.70 -2.09
CA VAL A 39 -4.17 -4.18 -2.12
C VAL A 39 -3.24 -3.00 -1.92
N VAL A 40 -2.33 -3.11 -0.97
CA VAL A 40 -1.34 -2.07 -0.69
C VAL A 40 0.07 -2.61 -0.89
N SER A 41 0.95 -1.77 -1.44
CA SER A 41 2.39 -2.01 -1.38
C SER A 41 2.92 -1.57 -0.01
N ALA A 42 4.14 -2.00 0.34
CA ALA A 42 4.88 -1.42 1.47
C ALA A 42 5.02 0.10 1.30
N MET A 43 5.23 0.81 2.41
CA MET A 43 5.46 2.25 2.40
C MET A 43 6.70 2.60 1.55
N ALA A 44 6.71 3.77 0.93
CA ALA A 44 7.80 4.20 0.05
C ALA A 44 9.18 4.00 0.70
N GLY A 45 10.09 3.33 -0.01
CA GLY A 45 11.45 3.03 0.45
C GLY A 45 11.61 1.77 1.31
N GLU A 46 10.53 1.23 1.90
CA GLU A 46 10.66 0.08 2.82
C GLU A 46 11.07 -1.21 2.11
N THR A 47 10.58 -1.45 0.89
CA THR A 47 11.01 -2.61 0.10
C THR A 47 12.49 -2.52 -0.24
N ASP A 48 12.98 -1.35 -0.65
CA ASP A 48 14.39 -1.15 -0.98
C ASP A 48 15.27 -1.28 0.27
N ARG A 49 14.80 -0.81 1.43
CA ARG A 49 15.48 -0.98 2.72
C ARG A 49 15.63 -2.45 3.10
N LEU A 50 14.58 -3.26 2.95
CA LEU A 50 14.62 -4.70 3.19
C LEU A 50 15.56 -5.41 2.22
N VAL A 51 15.52 -5.05 0.93
CA VAL A 51 16.46 -5.58 -0.08
C VAL A 51 17.91 -5.21 0.28
N GLY A 52 18.14 -4.01 0.82
CA GLY A 52 19.44 -3.58 1.35
C GLY A 52 19.95 -4.53 2.43
N PHE A 53 19.13 -4.82 3.45
CA PHE A 53 19.50 -5.77 4.51
C PHE A 53 19.82 -7.17 3.96
N CYS A 54 19.05 -7.67 3.00
CA CYS A 54 19.34 -8.96 2.38
C CYS A 54 20.69 -8.98 1.66
N ARG A 55 21.09 -7.86 1.04
CA ARG A 55 22.40 -7.76 0.38
C ARG A 55 23.54 -7.71 1.39
N GLU A 56 23.40 -6.93 2.46
CA GLU A 56 24.41 -6.84 3.53
C GLU A 56 24.59 -8.15 4.30
N ALA A 57 23.51 -8.91 4.49
CA ALA A 57 23.56 -10.20 5.18
C ALA A 57 24.06 -11.37 4.29
N SER A 58 24.16 -11.18 2.98
CA SER A 58 24.54 -12.24 2.04
C SER A 58 26.06 -12.39 1.98
N SER A 59 26.58 -13.58 2.27
CA SER A 59 28.02 -13.91 2.24
C SER A 59 28.67 -13.84 0.84
N LEU A 60 27.87 -13.63 -0.21
CA LEU A 60 28.32 -13.52 -1.61
C LEU A 60 28.54 -12.06 -2.06
N TYR A 61 28.39 -11.09 -1.15
CA TYR A 61 28.80 -9.70 -1.32
C TYR A 61 29.82 -9.30 -0.25
#